data_AF-A0A1Z9XHG7-F1
#
_entry.id   AF-A0A1Z9XHG7-F1
#
_cell.length_a   1.000
_cell.length_b   1.000
_cell.length_c   1.000
_cell.angle_alpha   90.00
_cell.angle_beta   90.00
_cell.angle_gamma   90.00
#
_symmetry.space_group_name_H-M   'P 1'
#
loop_
_entity.id
_entity.type
_entity.pdbx_description
1 polymer ?
#
loop_
_entity_poly.entity_id
_entity_poly.type
_entity_poly.pdbx_seq_one_letter_code
_entity_poly.pdbx_strand_id
1 'polypeptide(L)'
;MSISNGVQLITYADRLGDGSIESLNNLLNGALANLFKGVHLLPFYYPFDGEDAGFDPIDHTSVDKRLGDWGHVKKMGESVDIMADLIVNHMSAQSQQFRDVLQHGRDSKYWPLFLTKQDVFNSKDDAAIDAQIAQVFRPRPTPFFSDYDIAGNETVPFWTTFTSNQIDIDVESDLGKDYLSSILTSFTESNVDLIRLDAAGYAIKRAGTNCFMLEETFAFIEELSTRARSMNMQCLVEIHSHYQTQIDIAARCDSVYDFALPPLVLHTLFTQDANALAHWLSISPRNCFTVLDTHDGIGIVDVGASGDKPGLLENDAINALVEQIHANSNGESRKATGAAANNVDLYQVNCTYYDALGKDDFSYLLARAIQFFSPGIPQVYYGGLLAADNDMELLAKTNVGRDINRPYLSTKTVEEAVEKPVVKGLFELIKLRNHSNAFNGDFSVSYEESLLTLNWENQGDSARLEIDFTTTDFNAVDAAIHIKDGEKTSTLKISELLG
;
A
#
# COMPACT_ATOMS: atom_id res chain seq x y z
N MET A 1 6.99 21.57 -0.80
CA MET A 1 6.32 21.65 0.52
C MET A 1 6.64 20.38 1.29
N SER A 2 6.60 20.41 2.62
CA SER A 2 6.71 19.20 3.46
C SER A 2 5.32 18.62 3.67
N ILE A 3 5.13 17.33 3.40
CA ILE A 3 3.90 16.59 3.73
C ILE A 3 3.57 16.79 5.21
N SER A 4 2.28 16.89 5.53
CA SER A 4 1.83 17.00 6.91
C SER A 4 2.16 15.72 7.69
N ASN A 5 2.89 15.84 8.81
CA ASN A 5 3.12 14.73 9.73
C ASN A 5 1.85 14.44 10.54
N GLY A 6 1.02 13.51 10.06
CA GLY A 6 -0.17 13.04 10.75
C GLY A 6 -0.85 11.90 10.00
N VAL A 7 -1.93 11.35 10.58
CA VAL A 7 -2.63 10.18 10.06
C VAL A 7 -3.27 10.49 8.71
N GLN A 8 -3.09 9.60 7.74
CA GLN A 8 -3.76 9.63 6.45
C GLN A 8 -4.75 8.46 6.31
N LEU A 9 -5.78 8.64 5.49
CA LEU A 9 -6.74 7.59 5.14
C LEU A 9 -6.37 6.95 3.80
N ILE A 10 -6.40 5.64 3.67
CA ILE A 10 -6.37 4.94 2.36
C ILE A 10 -7.79 4.46 2.05
N THR A 11 -8.34 4.84 0.91
CA THR A 11 -9.69 4.43 0.53
C THR A 11 -9.96 4.44 -0.97
N TYR A 12 -10.92 3.64 -1.40
CA TYR A 12 -11.53 3.73 -2.72
C TYR A 12 -12.63 4.80 -2.70
N ALA A 13 -12.72 5.59 -3.77
CA ALA A 13 -13.74 6.63 -3.90
C ALA A 13 -15.18 6.09 -3.83
N ASP A 14 -15.41 4.85 -4.29
CA ASP A 14 -16.73 4.23 -4.37
C ASP A 14 -17.08 3.34 -3.18
N ARG A 15 -16.09 2.91 -2.38
CA ARG A 15 -16.28 1.91 -1.31
C ARG A 15 -16.43 2.50 0.08
N LEU A 16 -16.22 3.80 0.25
CA LEU A 16 -16.46 4.51 1.51
C LEU A 16 -17.44 5.68 1.29
N GLY A 17 -18.69 5.47 1.68
CA GLY A 17 -19.82 6.34 1.39
C GLY A 17 -20.73 5.76 0.31
N ASP A 18 -21.38 6.64 -0.44
CA ASP A 18 -22.45 6.31 -1.38
C ASP A 18 -21.97 6.27 -2.85
N GLY A 19 -20.73 5.85 -3.07
CA GLY A 19 -20.22 5.52 -4.41
C GLY A 19 -19.59 6.66 -5.22
N SER A 20 -19.21 7.77 -4.58
CA SER A 20 -18.63 8.93 -5.29
C SER A 20 -17.63 9.72 -4.44
N ILE A 21 -16.76 10.48 -5.11
CA ILE A 21 -15.79 11.39 -4.47
C ILE A 21 -16.54 12.47 -3.67
N GLU A 22 -17.72 12.91 -4.14
CA GLU A 22 -18.57 13.84 -3.39
C GLU A 22 -19.08 13.24 -2.07
N SER A 23 -19.52 11.98 -2.09
CA SER A 23 -19.97 11.30 -0.88
C SER A 23 -18.82 11.11 0.12
N LEU A 24 -17.65 10.72 -0.36
CA LEU A 24 -16.43 10.64 0.46
C LEU A 24 -16.07 12.01 1.08
N ASN A 25 -16.13 13.09 0.28
CA ASN A 25 -15.95 14.45 0.78
C ASN A 25 -16.96 14.80 1.89
N ASN A 26 -18.22 14.37 1.78
CA ASN A 26 -19.22 14.62 2.81
C ASN A 26 -18.90 13.88 4.11
N LEU A 27 -18.39 12.64 4.04
CA LEU A 27 -17.94 11.90 5.22
C LEU A 27 -16.73 12.56 5.89
N LEU A 28 -15.74 12.99 5.11
CA LEU A 28 -14.54 13.69 5.61
C LEU A 28 -14.87 15.04 6.26
N ASN A 29 -15.96 15.69 5.86
CA ASN A 29 -16.46 16.92 6.47
C ASN A 29 -17.52 16.69 7.58
N GLY A 30 -17.92 15.43 7.79
CA GLY A 30 -18.98 15.03 8.70
C GLY A 30 -18.50 14.03 9.74
N ALA A 31 -18.91 12.77 9.61
CA ALA A 31 -18.63 11.70 10.58
C ALA A 31 -17.13 11.46 10.81
N LEU A 32 -16.27 11.80 9.84
CA LEU A 32 -14.82 11.60 9.90
C LEU A 32 -14.04 12.92 10.02
N ALA A 33 -14.71 14.02 10.37
CA ALA A 33 -14.11 15.34 10.40
C ALA A 33 -12.90 15.44 11.34
N ASN A 34 -11.84 16.10 10.86
CA ASN A 34 -10.59 16.38 11.58
C ASN A 34 -9.75 15.15 11.98
N LEU A 35 -10.04 13.96 11.44
CA LEU A 35 -9.25 12.76 11.72
C LEU A 35 -8.00 12.64 10.85
N PHE A 36 -8.03 13.15 9.63
CA PHE A 36 -6.97 12.90 8.66
C PHE A 36 -6.27 14.19 8.23
N LYS A 37 -4.95 14.09 8.04
CA LYS A 37 -4.13 15.12 7.40
C LYS A 37 -3.99 14.90 5.90
N GLY A 38 -4.24 13.67 5.44
CA GLY A 38 -4.22 13.33 4.02
C GLY A 38 -5.12 12.15 3.67
N VAL A 39 -5.39 11.99 2.38
CA VAL A 39 -6.16 10.89 1.83
C VAL A 39 -5.41 10.32 0.63
N HIS A 40 -5.05 9.04 0.71
CA HIS A 40 -4.70 8.23 -0.44
C HIS A 40 -5.98 7.73 -1.09
N LEU A 41 -6.34 8.36 -2.20
CA LEU A 41 -7.44 7.95 -3.04
C LEU A 41 -6.92 6.90 -4.03
N LEU A 42 -7.29 5.65 -3.81
CA LEU A 42 -6.97 4.52 -4.70
C LEU A 42 -7.51 4.79 -6.11
N PRO A 43 -6.96 4.12 -7.16
CA PRO A 43 -7.18 4.51 -8.54
C PRO A 43 -8.64 4.78 -8.89
N PHE A 44 -8.94 6.04 -9.21
CA PHE A 44 -10.27 6.58 -9.52
C PHE A 44 -10.41 6.96 -11.00
N TYR A 45 -9.46 6.51 -11.82
CA TYR A 45 -9.34 6.81 -13.24
C TYR A 45 -10.37 6.02 -14.06
N TYR A 46 -10.54 6.37 -15.34
CA TYR A 46 -11.45 5.63 -16.20
C TYR A 46 -10.83 4.34 -16.76
N PRO A 47 -11.45 3.16 -16.55
CA PRO A 47 -12.48 2.83 -15.56
C PRO A 47 -11.88 2.41 -14.21
N PHE A 48 -12.56 2.73 -13.11
CA PHE A 48 -12.10 2.38 -11.76
C PHE A 48 -12.41 0.90 -11.38
N ASP A 49 -13.28 0.24 -12.15
CA ASP A 49 -13.76 -1.12 -11.92
C ASP A 49 -13.36 -2.07 -13.07
N GLY A 50 -12.17 -1.82 -13.63
CA GLY A 50 -11.52 -2.71 -14.59
C GLY A 50 -11.15 -4.08 -14.01
N GLU A 51 -10.26 -4.81 -14.69
CA GLU A 51 -9.84 -6.14 -14.24
C GLU A 51 -9.14 -6.11 -12.88
N ASP A 52 -8.51 -4.98 -12.53
CA ASP A 52 -7.73 -4.83 -11.30
C ASP A 52 -8.15 -3.59 -10.51
N ALA A 53 -9.47 -3.34 -10.41
CA ALA A 53 -10.03 -2.29 -9.55
C ALA A 53 -9.37 -0.91 -9.71
N GLY A 54 -9.12 -0.52 -10.97
CA GLY A 54 -8.61 0.80 -11.34
C GLY A 54 -7.11 0.84 -11.63
N PHE A 55 -6.38 -0.23 -11.35
CA PHE A 55 -4.96 -0.38 -11.71
C PHE A 55 -4.74 -0.68 -13.21
N ASP A 56 -5.80 -0.79 -14.01
CA ASP A 56 -5.76 -0.96 -15.47
C ASP A 56 -6.43 0.22 -16.21
N PRO A 57 -5.92 1.47 -16.07
CA PRO A 57 -6.59 2.65 -16.62
C PRO A 57 -6.60 2.62 -18.15
N ILE A 58 -7.79 2.86 -18.73
CA ILE A 58 -7.96 3.17 -20.15
C ILE A 58 -7.47 4.58 -20.43
N ASP A 59 -7.82 5.52 -19.53
CA ASP A 59 -7.34 6.89 -19.54
C ASP A 59 -7.04 7.34 -18.11
N HIS A 60 -5.75 7.44 -17.82
CA HIS A 60 -5.21 7.85 -16.52
C HIS A 60 -5.32 9.36 -16.26
N THR A 61 -5.60 10.14 -17.31
CA THR A 61 -5.80 11.60 -17.19
C THR A 61 -7.25 11.99 -16.90
N SER A 62 -8.16 11.02 -16.92
CA SER A 62 -9.59 11.21 -16.70
C SER A 62 -10.08 10.46 -15.46
N VAL A 63 -10.76 11.16 -14.56
CA VAL A 63 -11.56 10.55 -13.49
C VAL A 63 -12.73 9.79 -14.11
N ASP A 64 -13.06 8.61 -13.57
CA ASP A 64 -14.27 7.92 -13.99
C ASP A 64 -15.50 8.78 -13.63
N LYS A 65 -16.28 9.13 -14.66
CA LYS A 65 -17.47 9.97 -14.53
C LYS A 65 -18.52 9.46 -13.54
N ARG A 66 -18.50 8.17 -13.18
CA ARG A 66 -19.38 7.59 -12.16
C ARG A 66 -18.98 8.02 -10.74
N LEU A 67 -17.69 8.30 -10.54
CA LEU A 67 -17.12 8.74 -9.26
C LEU A 67 -17.12 10.26 -9.12
N GLY A 68 -16.99 10.99 -10.23
CA GLY A 68 -16.97 12.45 -10.27
C GLY A 68 -16.06 12.99 -11.37
N ASP A 69 -15.34 14.06 -11.05
CA ASP A 69 -14.35 14.70 -11.91
C ASP A 69 -13.17 15.25 -11.09
N TRP A 70 -12.15 15.78 -11.76
CA TRP A 70 -11.01 16.42 -11.11
C TRP A 70 -11.38 17.62 -10.22
N GLY A 71 -12.52 18.28 -10.45
CA GLY A 71 -13.01 19.34 -9.58
C GLY A 71 -13.36 18.84 -8.18
N HIS A 72 -13.88 17.61 -8.08
CA HIS A 72 -14.16 16.97 -6.78
C HIS A 72 -12.89 16.59 -6.02
N VAL A 73 -11.86 16.09 -6.73
CA VAL A 73 -10.54 15.80 -6.16
C VAL A 73 -9.88 17.10 -5.68
N LYS A 74 -9.90 18.13 -6.53
CA LYS A 74 -9.35 19.45 -6.21
C LYS A 74 -9.97 20.05 -4.95
N LYS A 75 -11.28 19.93 -4.80
CA LYS A 75 -12.02 20.37 -3.61
C LYS A 75 -11.63 19.59 -2.36
N MET A 76 -11.36 18.29 -2.47
CA MET A 76 -10.84 17.49 -1.34
C MET A 76 -9.47 18.00 -0.90
N GLY A 77 -8.58 18.27 -1.87
CA GLY A 77 -7.23 18.81 -1.67
C GLY A 77 -7.18 20.23 -1.10
N GLU A 78 -8.31 20.92 -0.92
CA GLU A 78 -8.36 22.20 -0.19
C GLU A 78 -8.28 22.00 1.34
N SER A 79 -8.54 20.78 1.84
CA SER A 79 -8.67 20.48 3.27
C SER A 79 -7.64 19.47 3.80
N VAL A 80 -7.15 18.58 2.94
CA VAL A 80 -6.24 17.48 3.29
C VAL A 80 -5.25 17.24 2.16
N ASP A 81 -4.05 16.72 2.48
CA ASP A 81 -3.06 16.35 1.47
C ASP A 81 -3.60 15.18 0.63
N ILE A 82 -3.53 15.25 -0.71
CA ILE A 82 -4.02 14.16 -1.59
C ILE A 82 -2.87 13.31 -2.09
N MET A 83 -2.99 12.00 -1.90
CA MET A 83 -2.15 10.99 -2.52
C MET A 83 -2.94 10.27 -3.62
N ALA A 84 -2.35 10.18 -4.82
CA ALA A 84 -2.92 9.44 -5.95
C ALA A 84 -1.89 8.48 -6.57
N ASP A 85 -2.36 7.40 -7.18
CA ASP A 85 -1.49 6.41 -7.82
C ASP A 85 -1.03 6.86 -9.22
N LEU A 86 0.29 6.91 -9.42
CA LEU A 86 0.90 6.94 -10.73
C LEU A 86 1.34 5.52 -11.10
N ILE A 87 0.46 4.83 -11.81
CA ILE A 87 0.69 3.56 -12.50
C ILE A 87 1.69 3.79 -13.64
N VAL A 88 2.98 3.65 -13.33
CA VAL A 88 4.06 3.95 -14.28
C VAL A 88 4.35 2.80 -15.25
N ASN A 89 3.99 1.56 -14.87
CA ASN A 89 4.48 0.38 -15.55
C ASN A 89 3.67 0.00 -16.79
N HIS A 90 2.35 0.23 -16.76
CA HIS A 90 1.43 -0.34 -17.74
C HIS A 90 0.18 0.52 -17.93
N MET A 91 -0.58 0.22 -18.99
CA MET A 91 -1.90 0.80 -19.24
C MET A 91 -2.85 -0.24 -19.84
N SER A 92 -4.15 0.06 -19.90
CA SER A 92 -5.15 -0.90 -20.40
C SER A 92 -4.94 -1.26 -21.89
N ALA A 93 -5.15 -2.53 -22.24
CA ALA A 93 -5.29 -3.00 -23.62
C ALA A 93 -6.52 -2.40 -24.32
N GLN A 94 -7.44 -1.77 -23.58
CA GLN A 94 -8.57 -1.03 -24.13
C GLN A 94 -8.27 0.46 -24.35
N SER A 95 -7.06 0.94 -24.01
CA SER A 95 -6.61 2.31 -24.26
C SER A 95 -6.67 2.68 -25.74
N GLN A 96 -6.88 3.97 -26.03
CA GLN A 96 -6.92 4.46 -27.40
C GLN A 96 -5.59 4.18 -28.12
N GLN A 97 -4.47 4.33 -27.41
CA GLN A 97 -3.11 4.12 -27.87
C GLN A 97 -2.91 2.66 -28.29
N PHE A 98 -3.32 1.69 -27.46
CA PHE A 98 -3.14 0.28 -27.81
C PHE A 98 -4.11 -0.16 -28.92
N ARG A 99 -5.35 0.35 -28.94
CA ARG A 99 -6.29 0.06 -30.03
C ARG A 99 -5.79 0.56 -31.38
N ASP A 100 -5.10 1.71 -31.42
CA ASP A 100 -4.43 2.22 -32.61
C ASP A 100 -3.29 1.28 -33.05
N VAL A 101 -2.50 0.75 -32.11
CA VAL A 101 -1.49 -0.29 -32.38
C VAL A 101 -2.11 -1.57 -32.95
N LEU A 102 -3.22 -2.06 -32.39
CA LEU A 102 -3.91 -3.24 -32.93
C LEU A 102 -4.41 -3.00 -34.36
N GLN A 103 -4.89 -1.79 -34.66
CA GLN A 103 -5.42 -1.45 -35.99
C GLN A 103 -4.33 -1.21 -37.04
N HIS A 104 -3.25 -0.51 -36.67
CA HIS A 104 -2.23 -0.03 -37.61
C HIS A 104 -0.91 -0.81 -37.52
N GLY A 105 -0.78 -1.72 -36.55
CA GLY A 105 0.43 -2.50 -36.32
C GLY A 105 1.66 -1.63 -36.09
N ARG A 106 2.78 -2.05 -36.67
CA ARG A 106 4.08 -1.38 -36.56
C ARG A 106 4.12 0.04 -37.17
N ASP A 107 3.14 0.38 -38.00
CA ASP A 107 2.99 1.74 -38.58
C ASP A 107 2.22 2.69 -37.65
N SER A 108 1.67 2.20 -36.52
CA SER A 108 1.05 3.05 -35.51
C SER A 108 2.10 4.01 -34.93
N LYS A 109 1.71 5.28 -34.78
CA LYS A 109 2.53 6.26 -34.07
C LYS A 109 2.72 5.91 -32.59
N TYR A 110 1.88 5.04 -32.02
CA TYR A 110 1.98 4.57 -30.64
C TYR A 110 2.73 3.25 -30.51
N TRP A 111 3.23 2.66 -31.60
CA TRP A 111 4.02 1.42 -31.53
C TRP A 111 5.16 1.49 -30.50
N PRO A 112 5.99 2.57 -30.45
CA PRO A 112 7.10 2.65 -29.50
C PRO A 112 6.69 2.80 -28.04
N LEU A 113 5.39 3.02 -27.75
CA LEU A 113 4.90 3.15 -26.38
C LEU A 113 4.81 1.79 -25.67
N PHE A 114 4.65 0.69 -26.38
CA PHE A 114 4.36 -0.62 -25.78
C PHE A 114 5.52 -1.59 -25.99
N LEU A 115 5.91 -2.29 -24.92
CA LEU A 115 7.00 -3.26 -24.97
C LEU A 115 6.53 -4.58 -25.59
N THR A 116 7.30 -5.09 -26.54
CA THR A 116 7.14 -6.44 -27.09
C THR A 116 8.28 -7.35 -26.62
N LYS A 117 8.10 -8.67 -26.75
CA LYS A 117 9.17 -9.65 -26.50
C LYS A 117 10.45 -9.32 -27.26
N GLN A 118 10.34 -8.83 -28.49
CA GLN A 118 11.49 -8.57 -29.37
C GLN A 118 12.27 -7.30 -29.00
N ASP A 119 11.61 -6.34 -28.35
CA ASP A 119 12.28 -5.10 -27.91
C ASP A 119 13.30 -5.39 -26.79
N VAL A 120 12.99 -6.36 -25.93
CA VAL A 120 13.86 -6.78 -24.83
C VAL A 120 14.76 -7.94 -25.24
N PHE A 121 14.20 -9.00 -25.83
CA PHE A 121 14.90 -10.24 -26.17
C PHE A 121 15.13 -10.34 -27.68
N ASN A 122 16.27 -9.84 -28.15
CA ASN A 122 16.61 -9.72 -29.58
C ASN A 122 17.70 -10.71 -30.07
N SER A 123 18.05 -11.71 -29.25
CA SER A 123 18.97 -12.78 -29.64
C SER A 123 18.42 -13.57 -30.83
N LYS A 124 19.31 -14.10 -31.69
CA LYS A 124 18.94 -15.03 -32.77
C LYS A 124 18.94 -16.49 -32.33
N ASP A 125 19.31 -16.76 -31.08
CA ASP A 125 19.35 -18.08 -30.47
C ASP A 125 18.18 -18.22 -29.47
N ASP A 126 17.21 -19.08 -29.81
CA ASP A 126 16.03 -19.33 -28.99
C ASP A 126 16.38 -19.86 -27.60
N ALA A 127 17.42 -20.70 -27.48
CA ALA A 127 17.86 -21.22 -26.19
C ALA A 127 18.41 -20.11 -25.29
N ALA A 128 19.06 -19.10 -25.88
CA ALA A 128 19.51 -17.93 -25.15
C ALA A 128 18.33 -17.05 -24.70
N ILE A 129 17.29 -16.89 -25.54
CA ILE A 129 16.07 -16.17 -25.17
C ILE A 129 15.38 -16.87 -23.99
N ASP A 130 15.21 -18.19 -24.06
CA ASP A 130 14.55 -18.97 -23.00
C ASP A 130 15.32 -18.86 -21.68
N ALA A 131 16.65 -18.91 -21.72
CA ALA A 131 17.50 -18.71 -20.54
C ALA A 131 17.42 -17.30 -19.96
N GLN A 132 17.18 -16.27 -20.79
CA GLN A 132 16.98 -14.89 -20.32
C GLN A 132 15.57 -14.71 -19.73
N ILE A 133 14.54 -15.27 -20.35
CA ILE A 133 13.15 -15.26 -19.85
C ILE A 133 13.07 -15.94 -18.48
N ALA A 134 13.80 -17.04 -18.27
CA ALA A 134 13.81 -17.77 -17.01
C ALA A 134 14.39 -16.96 -15.82
N GLN A 135 15.14 -15.90 -16.08
CA GLN A 135 15.72 -15.04 -15.04
C GLN A 135 14.76 -13.96 -14.55
N VAL A 136 13.75 -13.61 -15.36
CA VAL A 136 12.79 -12.54 -15.05
C VAL A 136 12.03 -12.86 -13.77
N PHE A 137 12.00 -11.90 -12.85
CA PHE A 137 11.20 -11.96 -11.64
C PHE A 137 9.71 -11.84 -11.99
N ARG A 138 8.87 -12.67 -11.38
CA ARG A 138 7.44 -12.75 -11.72
C ARG A 138 6.59 -12.77 -10.45
N PRO A 139 5.54 -11.92 -10.37
CA PRO A 139 4.58 -11.97 -9.26
C PRO A 139 3.62 -13.17 -9.39
N ARG A 140 3.46 -13.69 -10.61
CA ARG A 140 2.51 -14.77 -10.96
C ARG A 140 3.18 -15.93 -11.71
N PRO A 141 2.61 -17.15 -11.65
CA PRO A 141 3.19 -18.32 -12.33
C PRO A 141 2.97 -18.32 -13.85
N THR A 142 1.99 -17.56 -14.36
CA THR A 142 1.67 -17.50 -15.79
C THR A 142 2.74 -16.76 -16.60
N PRO A 143 2.75 -16.90 -17.94
CA PRO A 143 3.60 -16.08 -18.80
C PRO A 143 3.34 -14.59 -18.60
N PHE A 144 4.39 -13.78 -18.75
CA PHE A 144 4.36 -12.31 -18.73
C PHE A 144 4.36 -11.71 -20.14
N PHE A 145 3.90 -12.51 -21.10
CA PHE A 145 3.66 -12.12 -22.48
C PHE A 145 2.24 -12.50 -22.87
N SER A 146 1.58 -11.65 -23.65
CA SER A 146 0.26 -11.92 -24.21
C SER A 146 0.28 -11.66 -25.72
N ASP A 147 -0.23 -12.61 -26.48
CA ASP A 147 -0.26 -12.55 -27.94
C ASP A 147 -1.44 -11.69 -28.40
N TYR A 148 -1.16 -10.71 -29.26
CA TYR A 148 -2.17 -9.86 -29.88
C TYR A 148 -2.02 -9.83 -31.40
N ASP A 149 -3.15 -9.94 -32.10
CA ASP A 149 -3.21 -9.76 -33.54
C ASP A 149 -3.18 -8.25 -33.88
N ILE A 150 -2.20 -7.85 -34.67
CA ILE A 150 -2.02 -6.48 -35.15
C ILE A 150 -2.22 -6.41 -36.67
N ALA A 151 -2.79 -5.30 -37.15
CA ALA A 151 -3.06 -5.02 -38.57
C ALA A 151 -3.81 -6.15 -39.33
N GLY A 152 -4.42 -7.08 -38.61
CA GLY A 152 -5.14 -8.24 -39.13
C GLY A 152 -4.26 -9.33 -39.79
N ASN A 153 -2.93 -9.29 -39.65
CA ASN A 153 -2.05 -10.22 -40.37
C ASN A 153 -0.77 -10.66 -39.61
N GLU A 154 -0.49 -10.11 -38.44
CA GLU A 154 0.68 -10.44 -37.63
C GLU A 154 0.25 -10.64 -36.17
N THR A 155 0.74 -11.69 -35.51
CA THR A 155 0.53 -11.90 -34.07
C THR A 155 1.82 -11.54 -33.35
N VAL A 156 1.75 -10.64 -32.37
CA VAL A 156 2.91 -10.15 -31.63
C VAL A 156 2.75 -10.40 -30.12
N PRO A 157 3.77 -10.97 -29.45
CA PRO A 157 3.80 -11.11 -28.00
C PRO A 157 4.18 -9.77 -27.33
N PHE A 158 3.20 -9.12 -26.70
CA PHE A 158 3.39 -7.91 -25.89
C PHE A 158 3.72 -8.27 -24.45
N TRP A 159 4.55 -7.46 -23.79
CA TRP A 159 4.91 -7.62 -22.39
C TRP A 159 3.71 -7.26 -21.49
N THR A 160 3.34 -8.18 -20.60
CA THR A 160 2.19 -8.07 -19.69
C THR A 160 2.54 -8.65 -18.31
N THR A 161 3.13 -7.82 -17.46
CA THR A 161 3.62 -8.24 -16.13
C THR A 161 2.50 -8.82 -15.26
N PHE A 162 1.31 -8.20 -15.27
CA PHE A 162 0.22 -8.45 -14.31
C PHE A 162 -1.00 -9.18 -14.87
N THR A 163 -1.90 -8.56 -15.65
CA THR A 163 -2.93 -9.25 -16.43
C THR A 163 -2.70 -9.06 -17.92
N SER A 164 -3.40 -9.82 -18.78
CA SER A 164 -3.34 -9.56 -20.22
C SER A 164 -3.90 -8.18 -20.57
N ASN A 165 -4.84 -7.62 -19.78
CA ASN A 165 -5.35 -6.27 -20.03
C ASN A 165 -4.36 -5.17 -19.62
N GLN A 166 -3.30 -5.47 -18.87
CA GLN A 166 -2.28 -4.52 -18.43
C GLN A 166 -1.04 -4.63 -19.32
N ILE A 167 -0.98 -3.82 -20.38
CA ILE A 167 0.13 -3.82 -21.34
C ILE A 167 1.24 -2.91 -20.82
N ASP A 168 2.43 -3.47 -20.63
CA ASP A 168 3.59 -2.72 -20.16
C ASP A 168 4.04 -1.68 -21.19
N ILE A 169 4.29 -0.47 -20.71
CA ILE A 169 4.78 0.64 -21.54
C ILE A 169 6.31 0.71 -21.51
N ASP A 170 6.89 1.23 -22.58
CA ASP A 170 8.29 1.66 -22.61
C ASP A 170 8.42 3.06 -22.00
N VAL A 171 8.74 3.11 -20.70
CA VAL A 171 8.94 4.36 -19.95
C VAL A 171 10.14 5.18 -20.42
N GLU A 172 11.05 4.59 -21.21
CA GLU A 172 12.23 5.26 -21.74
C GLU A 172 11.95 5.94 -23.10
N SER A 173 10.91 5.49 -23.80
CA SER A 173 10.44 6.11 -25.05
C SER A 173 9.93 7.53 -24.83
N ASP A 174 10.01 8.38 -25.86
CA ASP A 174 9.46 9.74 -25.81
C ASP A 174 7.95 9.72 -25.52
N LEU A 175 7.22 8.75 -26.07
CA LEU A 175 5.79 8.58 -25.83
C LEU A 175 5.47 8.16 -24.39
N GLY A 176 6.29 7.28 -23.80
CA GLY A 176 6.15 6.88 -22.39
C GLY A 176 6.41 8.06 -21.46
N LYS A 177 7.46 8.84 -21.73
CA LYS A 177 7.73 10.09 -21.01
C LYS A 177 6.60 11.09 -21.14
N ASP A 178 6.06 11.29 -22.33
CA ASP A 178 4.92 12.20 -22.58
C ASP A 178 3.65 11.72 -21.87
N TYR A 179 3.40 10.41 -21.83
CA TYR A 179 2.29 9.82 -21.10
C TYR A 179 2.39 10.07 -19.59
N LEU A 180 3.55 9.78 -18.97
CA LEU A 180 3.75 10.10 -17.55
C LEU A 180 3.66 11.61 -17.28
N SER A 181 4.13 12.43 -18.23
CA SER A 181 4.05 13.90 -18.14
C SER A 181 2.63 14.43 -18.10
N SER A 182 1.72 13.86 -18.89
CA SER A 182 0.32 14.31 -18.93
C SER A 182 -0.38 14.02 -17.59
N ILE A 183 -0.11 12.85 -17.00
CA ILE A 183 -0.68 12.47 -15.70
C ILE A 183 -0.19 13.40 -14.58
N LEU A 184 1.13 13.66 -14.51
CA LEU A 184 1.69 14.61 -13.54
C LEU A 184 1.11 16.02 -13.68
N THR A 185 0.78 16.43 -14.91
CA THR A 185 0.12 17.71 -15.18
C THR A 185 -1.30 17.72 -14.61
N SER A 186 -2.10 16.68 -14.89
CA SER A 186 -3.46 16.54 -14.32
C SER A 186 -3.45 16.55 -12.79
N PHE A 187 -2.48 15.89 -12.17
CA PHE A 187 -2.29 15.85 -10.72
C PHE A 187 -2.02 17.25 -10.15
N THR A 188 -1.07 17.97 -10.76
CA THR A 188 -0.69 19.33 -10.32
C THR A 188 -1.85 20.33 -10.46
N GLU A 189 -2.64 20.23 -11.53
CA GLU A 189 -3.80 21.10 -11.75
C GLU A 189 -4.96 20.86 -10.76
N SER A 190 -4.94 19.70 -10.09
CA SER A 190 -6.02 19.15 -9.27
C SER A 190 -5.68 18.98 -7.79
N ASN A 191 -4.65 19.68 -7.29
CA ASN A 191 -4.22 19.66 -5.88
C ASN A 191 -3.84 18.25 -5.38
N VAL A 192 -3.14 17.46 -6.19
CA VAL A 192 -2.45 16.25 -5.70
C VAL A 192 -1.11 16.66 -5.10
N ASP A 193 -0.82 16.23 -3.88
CA ASP A 193 0.39 16.58 -3.12
C ASP A 193 1.39 15.42 -3.06
N LEU A 194 0.90 14.18 -3.14
CA LEU A 194 1.70 12.96 -3.11
C LEU A 194 1.34 12.04 -4.27
N ILE A 195 2.34 11.29 -4.72
CA ILE A 195 2.18 10.29 -5.75
C ILE A 195 2.69 8.96 -5.22
N ARG A 196 1.83 7.93 -5.21
CA ARG A 196 2.28 6.54 -5.04
C ARG A 196 2.75 6.02 -6.40
N LEU A 197 4.01 5.61 -6.49
CA LEU A 197 4.57 5.00 -7.69
C LEU A 197 4.23 3.51 -7.70
N ASP A 198 3.15 3.17 -8.39
CA ASP A 198 2.66 1.80 -8.48
C ASP A 198 3.50 0.96 -9.44
N ALA A 199 3.88 -0.24 -8.99
CA ALA A 199 4.65 -1.21 -9.78
C ALA A 199 5.95 -0.67 -10.39
N ALA A 200 6.54 0.39 -9.80
CA ALA A 200 7.73 1.05 -10.34
C ALA A 200 8.96 0.12 -10.41
N GLY A 201 9.04 -0.88 -9.52
CA GLY A 201 10.09 -1.89 -9.53
C GLY A 201 10.19 -2.69 -10.83
N TYR A 202 9.10 -2.75 -11.61
CA TYR A 202 9.01 -3.47 -12.89
C TYR A 202 9.25 -2.59 -14.11
N ALA A 203 9.37 -1.26 -13.96
CA ALA A 203 9.31 -0.33 -15.09
C ALA A 203 10.40 -0.57 -16.16
N ILE A 204 11.61 -0.97 -15.76
CA ILE A 204 12.76 -1.15 -16.65
C ILE A 204 13.01 -2.63 -16.97
N LYS A 205 13.06 -2.94 -18.27
CA LYS A 205 13.27 -4.31 -18.78
C LYS A 205 14.61 -4.42 -19.50
N ARG A 206 15.40 -5.43 -19.15
CA ARG A 206 16.73 -5.71 -19.73
C ARG A 206 16.96 -7.21 -19.89
N ALA A 207 17.33 -7.64 -21.10
CA ALA A 207 17.67 -9.04 -21.34
C ALA A 207 18.86 -9.50 -20.48
N GLY A 208 18.77 -10.72 -19.95
CA GLY A 208 19.81 -11.31 -19.08
C GLY A 208 19.82 -10.76 -17.65
N THR A 209 18.74 -10.12 -17.23
CA THR A 209 18.53 -9.67 -15.85
C THR A 209 17.21 -10.21 -15.31
N ASN A 210 16.93 -9.96 -14.03
CA ASN A 210 15.63 -10.27 -13.44
C ASN A 210 14.53 -9.23 -13.78
N CYS A 211 14.86 -8.12 -14.45
CA CYS A 211 13.93 -7.03 -14.78
C CYS A 211 13.15 -6.46 -13.58
N PHE A 212 13.71 -6.56 -12.37
CA PHE A 212 13.07 -6.06 -11.15
C PHE A 212 14.10 -5.37 -10.27
N MET A 213 13.83 -4.10 -9.92
CA MET A 213 14.70 -3.26 -9.09
C MET A 213 16.16 -3.23 -9.59
N LEU A 214 16.34 -3.05 -10.90
CA LEU A 214 17.66 -2.84 -11.51
C LEU A 214 18.21 -1.46 -11.13
N GLU A 215 19.52 -1.24 -11.21
CA GLU A 215 20.12 0.08 -10.96
C GLU A 215 19.50 1.17 -11.86
N GLU A 216 19.18 0.82 -13.11
CA GLU A 216 18.43 1.68 -14.02
C GLU A 216 16.99 1.95 -13.54
N THR A 217 16.33 0.99 -12.89
CA THR A 217 15.02 1.18 -12.25
C THR A 217 15.12 2.20 -11.12
N PHE A 218 16.16 2.10 -10.28
CA PHE A 218 16.39 3.10 -9.24
C PHE A 218 16.64 4.50 -9.81
N ALA A 219 17.44 4.60 -10.88
CA ALA A 219 17.69 5.88 -11.56
C ALA A 219 16.39 6.48 -12.15
N PHE A 220 15.53 5.65 -12.75
CA PHE A 220 14.21 6.06 -13.22
C PHE A 220 13.33 6.60 -12.08
N ILE A 221 13.28 5.91 -10.93
CA ILE A 221 12.53 6.35 -9.75
C ILE A 221 13.06 7.68 -9.21
N GLU A 222 14.38 7.85 -9.16
CA GLU A 222 15.03 9.09 -8.69
C GLU A 222 14.74 10.28 -9.62
N GLU A 223 14.79 10.08 -10.94
CA GLU A 223 14.43 11.09 -11.94
C GLU A 223 12.96 11.49 -11.81
N LEU A 224 12.06 10.51 -11.73
CA LEU A 224 10.62 10.76 -11.59
C LEU A 224 10.28 11.47 -10.27
N SER A 225 10.92 11.09 -9.16
CA SER A 225 10.76 11.75 -7.86
C SER A 225 11.29 13.19 -7.90
N THR A 226 12.43 13.43 -8.54
CA THR A 226 12.97 14.78 -8.73
C THR A 226 12.04 15.65 -9.57
N ARG A 227 11.45 15.07 -10.60
CA ARG A 227 10.45 15.74 -11.43
C ARG A 227 9.18 16.06 -10.65
N ALA A 228 8.60 15.10 -9.92
CA ALA A 228 7.42 15.31 -9.08
C ALA A 228 7.66 16.44 -8.08
N ARG A 229 8.83 16.47 -7.42
CA ARG A 229 9.22 17.56 -6.51
C ARG A 229 9.28 18.92 -7.19
N SER A 230 9.77 18.99 -8.42
CA SER A 230 9.77 20.25 -9.20
C SER A 230 8.34 20.76 -9.50
N MET A 231 7.36 19.86 -9.42
CA MET A 231 5.92 20.14 -9.58
C MET A 231 5.19 20.23 -8.22
N ASN A 232 5.94 20.34 -7.11
CA ASN A 232 5.45 20.41 -5.72
C ASN A 232 4.79 19.13 -5.19
N MET A 233 5.00 17.98 -5.81
CA MET A 233 4.54 16.67 -5.33
C MET A 233 5.68 15.87 -4.71
N GLN A 234 5.38 14.97 -3.79
CA GLN A 234 6.35 14.00 -3.23
C GLN A 234 6.03 12.57 -3.65
N CYS A 235 7.05 11.73 -3.82
CA CYS A 235 6.86 10.34 -4.25
C CYS A 235 6.92 9.34 -3.08
N LEU A 236 5.92 8.47 -3.02
CA LEU A 236 5.92 7.26 -2.21
C LEU A 236 6.15 6.05 -3.12
N VAL A 237 7.26 5.36 -2.92
CA VAL A 237 7.60 4.18 -3.72
C VAL A 237 7.02 2.93 -3.07
N GLU A 238 6.27 2.16 -3.85
CA GLU A 238 5.75 0.86 -3.42
C GLU A 238 6.61 -0.28 -3.97
N ILE A 239 7.23 -1.02 -3.05
CA ILE A 239 8.07 -2.19 -3.35
C ILE A 239 7.88 -3.23 -2.25
N HIS A 240 7.33 -4.38 -2.61
CA HIS A 240 7.40 -5.60 -1.80
C HIS A 240 8.69 -6.37 -2.11
N SER A 241 9.59 -6.45 -1.14
CA SER A 241 10.90 -7.08 -1.30
C SER A 241 11.57 -7.36 0.05
N HIS A 242 12.78 -7.95 0.02
CA HIS A 242 13.58 -8.11 1.23
C HIS A 242 13.82 -6.74 1.91
N TYR A 243 13.72 -6.70 3.25
CA TYR A 243 13.77 -5.44 4.01
C TYR A 243 15.02 -4.59 3.76
N GLN A 244 16.17 -5.18 3.39
CA GLN A 244 17.38 -4.40 3.05
C GLN A 244 17.20 -3.62 1.76
N THR A 245 16.51 -4.18 0.76
CA THR A 245 16.17 -3.47 -0.47
C THR A 245 15.28 -2.26 -0.17
N GLN A 246 14.33 -2.39 0.77
CA GLN A 246 13.53 -1.26 1.25
C GLN A 246 14.37 -0.17 1.93
N ILE A 247 15.39 -0.54 2.70
CA ILE A 247 16.34 0.42 3.30
C ILE A 247 17.15 1.13 2.19
N ASP A 248 17.64 0.38 1.21
CA ASP A 248 18.48 0.91 0.14
C ASP A 248 17.69 1.89 -0.76
N ILE A 249 16.44 1.58 -1.12
CA ILE A 249 15.60 2.49 -1.91
C ILE A 249 15.16 3.72 -1.12
N ALA A 250 14.89 3.60 0.19
CA ALA A 250 14.53 4.73 1.02
C ALA A 250 15.62 5.82 1.06
N ALA A 251 16.89 5.47 0.83
CA ALA A 251 17.98 6.43 0.70
C ALA A 251 17.98 7.20 -0.63
N ARG A 252 17.16 6.78 -1.62
CA ARG A 252 17.17 7.24 -3.01
C ARG A 252 15.82 7.83 -3.48
N CYS A 253 14.77 7.76 -2.68
CA CYS A 253 13.46 8.33 -2.97
C CYS A 253 12.94 9.20 -1.82
N ASP A 254 11.83 9.90 -2.03
CA ASP A 254 11.27 10.76 -0.98
C ASP A 254 10.73 9.93 0.19
N SER A 255 9.99 8.86 -0.09
CA SER A 255 9.48 7.95 0.94
C SER A 255 9.21 6.53 0.42
N VAL A 256 9.13 5.58 1.36
CA VAL A 256 8.79 4.17 1.14
C VAL A 256 7.66 3.71 2.07
N TYR A 257 7.03 2.58 1.79
CA TYR A 257 6.16 1.92 2.77
C TYR A 257 6.97 1.13 3.81
N ASP A 258 6.49 1.12 5.05
CA ASP A 258 6.92 0.15 6.06
C ASP A 258 6.04 -1.11 5.99
N PHE A 259 6.33 -1.97 5.02
CA PHE A 259 5.64 -3.26 4.85
C PHE A 259 6.14 -4.36 5.79
N ALA A 260 7.26 -4.16 6.49
CA ALA A 260 7.70 -5.09 7.52
C ALA A 260 6.87 -4.93 8.80
N LEU A 261 6.38 -3.73 9.10
CA LEU A 261 5.62 -3.45 10.32
C LEU A 261 4.36 -4.32 10.50
N PRO A 262 3.44 -4.49 9.53
CA PRO A 262 2.23 -5.29 9.72
C PRO A 262 2.48 -6.73 10.21
N PRO A 263 3.28 -7.58 9.52
CA PRO A 263 3.54 -8.93 9.99
C PRO A 263 4.34 -8.97 11.30
N LEU A 264 5.22 -8.00 11.55
CA LEU A 264 5.95 -7.92 12.83
C LEU A 264 5.04 -7.60 14.01
N VAL A 265 4.08 -6.68 13.84
CA VAL A 265 3.10 -6.36 14.88
C VAL A 265 2.22 -7.57 15.17
N LEU A 266 1.69 -8.24 14.14
CA LEU A 266 0.94 -9.49 14.33
C LEU A 266 1.78 -10.55 15.05
N HIS A 267 3.03 -10.76 14.61
CA HIS A 267 3.94 -11.71 15.25
C HIS A 267 4.14 -11.39 16.72
N THR A 268 4.45 -10.13 17.06
CA THR A 268 4.65 -9.68 18.44
C THR A 268 3.42 -9.89 19.31
N LEU A 269 2.21 -9.62 18.80
CA LEU A 269 0.98 -9.84 19.59
C LEU A 269 0.67 -11.33 19.76
N PHE A 270 0.97 -12.18 18.78
CA PHE A 270 0.72 -13.62 18.87
C PHE A 270 1.72 -14.35 19.77
N THR A 271 2.98 -13.92 19.77
CA THR A 271 4.06 -14.57 20.53
C THR A 271 4.35 -13.89 21.86
N GLN A 272 3.84 -12.68 22.07
CA GLN A 272 4.21 -11.81 23.20
C GLN A 272 5.73 -11.55 23.25
N ASP A 273 6.36 -11.50 22.07
CA ASP A 273 7.79 -11.23 21.90
C ASP A 273 8.00 -10.08 20.90
N ALA A 274 8.61 -8.99 21.37
CA ALA A 274 8.87 -7.81 20.57
C ALA A 274 10.31 -7.70 20.04
N ASN A 275 11.14 -8.76 20.11
CA ASN A 275 12.55 -8.69 19.68
C ASN A 275 12.67 -8.30 18.20
N ALA A 276 11.92 -8.99 17.32
CA ALA A 276 11.97 -8.72 15.88
C ALA A 276 11.44 -7.33 15.53
N LEU A 277 10.35 -6.90 16.18
CA LEU A 277 9.78 -5.56 16.03
C LEU A 277 10.75 -4.48 16.51
N ALA A 278 11.31 -4.61 17.71
CA ALA A 278 12.27 -3.65 18.27
C ALA A 278 13.53 -3.56 17.42
N HIS A 279 14.03 -4.70 16.91
CA HIS A 279 15.15 -4.72 15.98
C HIS A 279 14.82 -3.95 14.69
N TRP A 280 13.67 -4.23 14.06
CA TRP A 280 13.25 -3.51 12.86
C TRP A 280 13.15 -2.00 13.11
N LEU A 281 12.44 -1.57 14.16
CA LEU A 281 12.28 -0.14 14.47
C LEU A 281 13.61 0.58 14.79
N SER A 282 14.65 -0.17 15.18
CA SER A 282 16.00 0.37 15.38
C SER A 282 16.76 0.65 14.07
N ILE A 283 16.41 -0.04 12.97
CA ILE A 283 17.10 0.06 11.68
C ILE A 283 16.22 0.59 10.53
N SER A 284 14.90 0.65 10.73
CA SER A 284 13.95 1.01 9.67
C SER A 284 14.14 2.44 9.19
N PRO A 285 13.92 2.72 7.89
CA PRO A 285 13.97 4.08 7.34
C PRO A 285 13.02 5.02 8.09
N ARG A 286 13.41 6.28 8.25
CA ARG A 286 12.57 7.30 8.91
C ARG A 286 11.66 8.04 7.95
N ASN A 287 11.99 8.06 6.67
CA ASN A 287 11.18 8.60 5.58
C ASN A 287 10.22 7.52 5.04
N CYS A 288 9.30 7.07 5.88
CA CYS A 288 8.36 6.02 5.50
C CYS A 288 6.92 6.36 5.83
N PHE A 289 6.02 5.61 5.20
CA PHE A 289 4.60 5.56 5.52
C PHE A 289 4.31 4.23 6.23
N THR A 290 3.78 4.29 7.45
CA THR A 290 3.48 3.09 8.22
C THR A 290 2.05 2.62 7.95
N VAL A 291 1.87 1.32 7.78
CA VAL A 291 0.56 0.68 7.55
C VAL A 291 0.41 -0.52 8.48
N LEU A 292 -0.83 -0.97 8.69
CA LEU A 292 -1.14 -2.32 9.18
C LEU A 292 -1.91 -3.09 8.10
N ASP A 293 -2.91 -2.42 7.54
CA ASP A 293 -3.71 -2.85 6.41
C ASP A 293 -3.52 -1.90 5.23
N THR A 294 -3.65 -2.47 4.04
CA THR A 294 -3.71 -1.76 2.76
C THR A 294 -4.91 -2.28 1.96
N HIS A 295 -4.97 -1.94 0.68
CA HIS A 295 -5.92 -2.53 -0.25
C HIS A 295 -5.48 -3.92 -0.76
N ASP A 296 -4.26 -4.35 -0.48
CA ASP A 296 -3.73 -5.67 -0.81
C ASP A 296 -3.74 -6.59 0.41
N GLY A 297 -3.11 -7.77 0.30
CA GLY A 297 -2.96 -8.69 1.41
C GLY A 297 -1.79 -8.34 2.33
N ILE A 298 -1.71 -9.01 3.48
CA ILE A 298 -0.62 -8.84 4.45
C ILE A 298 0.67 -9.46 3.89
N GLY A 299 1.68 -8.64 3.63
CA GLY A 299 2.96 -9.01 3.01
C GLY A 299 3.90 -9.83 3.89
N ILE A 300 3.77 -11.15 3.85
CA ILE A 300 4.61 -12.06 4.64
C ILE A 300 6.05 -12.14 4.08
N VAL A 301 6.22 -11.91 2.78
CA VAL A 301 7.54 -11.89 2.12
C VAL A 301 8.45 -10.78 2.64
N ASP A 302 7.88 -9.68 3.12
CA ASP A 302 8.63 -8.47 3.51
C ASP A 302 9.46 -8.66 4.80
N VAL A 303 9.13 -9.69 5.58
CA VAL A 303 9.90 -10.12 6.77
C VAL A 303 10.66 -11.42 6.55
N GLY A 304 10.51 -12.05 5.39
CA GLY A 304 11.10 -13.34 5.05
C GLY A 304 12.53 -13.24 4.50
N ALA A 305 13.15 -14.41 4.36
CA ALA A 305 14.45 -14.55 3.71
C ALA A 305 14.35 -14.33 2.20
N SER A 306 15.44 -13.89 1.58
CA SER A 306 15.57 -13.78 0.12
C SER A 306 16.87 -14.43 -0.34
N GLY A 307 16.76 -15.62 -0.95
CA GLY A 307 17.93 -16.45 -1.27
C GLY A 307 18.70 -16.81 0.00
N ASP A 308 20.00 -16.51 0.03
CA ASP A 308 20.86 -16.76 1.19
C ASP A 308 20.78 -15.65 2.27
N LYS A 309 20.04 -14.56 2.02
CA LYS A 309 19.90 -13.47 3.00
C LYS A 309 18.81 -13.81 4.01
N PRO A 310 19.11 -13.83 5.33
CA PRO A 310 18.10 -14.08 6.35
C PRO A 310 17.05 -12.95 6.38
N GLY A 311 15.83 -13.31 6.79
CA GLY A 311 14.73 -12.37 7.01
C GLY A 311 14.81 -11.70 8.38
N LEU A 312 13.77 -10.92 8.69
CA LEU A 312 13.51 -10.43 10.06
C LEU A 312 12.86 -11.51 10.92
N LEU A 313 12.16 -12.45 10.28
CA LEU A 313 11.61 -13.65 10.89
C LEU A 313 12.14 -14.90 10.18
N GLU A 314 12.31 -15.98 10.94
CA GLU A 314 12.61 -17.29 10.40
C GLU A 314 11.36 -17.94 9.77
N ASN A 315 11.57 -18.86 8.84
CA ASN A 315 10.46 -19.50 8.09
C ASN A 315 9.43 -20.18 9.00
N ASP A 316 9.86 -20.80 10.10
CA ASP A 316 8.94 -21.43 11.05
C ASP A 316 8.07 -20.41 11.79
N ALA A 317 8.62 -19.24 12.13
CA ALA A 317 7.88 -18.13 12.74
C ALA A 317 6.88 -17.52 11.75
N ILE A 318 7.27 -17.41 10.48
CA ILE A 318 6.38 -17.00 9.39
C ILE A 318 5.22 -17.98 9.20
N ASN A 319 5.52 -19.29 9.17
CA ASN A 319 4.49 -20.31 9.03
C ASN A 319 3.51 -20.27 10.21
N ALA A 320 4.02 -20.14 11.44
CA ALA A 320 3.18 -20.00 12.63
C ALA A 320 2.31 -18.74 12.58
N LEU A 321 2.86 -17.61 12.12
CA LEU A 321 2.13 -16.36 11.92
C LEU A 321 0.95 -16.54 10.95
N VAL A 322 1.20 -17.13 9.77
CA VAL A 322 0.17 -17.37 8.75
C VAL A 322 -0.93 -18.31 9.28
N GLU A 323 -0.54 -19.41 9.93
CA GLU A 323 -1.49 -20.37 10.50
C GLU A 323 -2.33 -19.76 11.62
N GLN A 324 -1.76 -18.83 12.41
CA GLN A 324 -2.49 -18.10 13.45
C GLN A 324 -3.49 -17.11 12.85
N ILE A 325 -3.13 -16.37 11.78
CA ILE A 325 -4.09 -15.50 11.05
C ILE A 325 -5.27 -16.35 10.55
N HIS A 326 -4.98 -17.51 9.98
CA HIS A 326 -6.00 -18.44 9.53
C HIS A 326 -6.89 -18.96 10.67
N ALA A 327 -6.32 -19.26 11.83
CA ALA A 327 -7.09 -19.68 13.00
C ALA A 327 -7.98 -18.54 13.54
N ASN A 328 -7.43 -17.34 13.70
CA ASN A 328 -8.12 -16.16 14.21
C ASN A 328 -9.30 -15.74 13.33
N SER A 329 -9.12 -15.82 12.01
CA SER A 329 -10.19 -15.57 11.02
C SER A 329 -11.12 -16.77 10.79
N ASN A 330 -11.13 -17.78 11.67
CA ASN A 330 -11.96 -18.99 11.54
C ASN A 330 -11.85 -19.69 10.18
N GLY A 331 -10.67 -19.65 9.56
CA GLY A 331 -10.37 -20.25 8.26
C GLY A 331 -10.83 -19.44 7.05
N GLU A 332 -11.37 -18.23 7.23
CA GLU A 332 -11.83 -17.37 6.13
C GLU A 332 -10.68 -16.92 5.22
N SER A 333 -9.58 -16.44 5.82
CA SER A 333 -8.40 -16.03 5.05
C SER A 333 -7.79 -17.15 4.21
N ARG A 334 -7.93 -18.43 4.62
CA ARG A 334 -7.50 -19.59 3.79
C ARG A 334 -8.28 -19.70 2.49
N LYS A 335 -9.53 -19.24 2.47
CA LYS A 335 -10.38 -19.26 1.26
C LYS A 335 -10.04 -18.15 0.29
N ALA A 336 -9.37 -17.09 0.76
CA ALA A 336 -8.99 -15.93 -0.04
C ALA A 336 -7.51 -15.95 -0.47
N THR A 337 -6.65 -16.67 0.24
CA THR A 337 -5.19 -16.58 0.09
C THR A 337 -4.63 -17.56 -0.96
N GLY A 338 -3.58 -17.13 -1.67
CA GLY A 338 -2.83 -17.97 -2.60
C GLY A 338 -3.71 -18.51 -3.74
N ALA A 339 -3.62 -19.82 -4.00
CA ALA A 339 -4.38 -20.47 -5.08
C ALA A 339 -5.88 -20.70 -4.77
N ALA A 340 -6.36 -20.32 -3.58
CA ALA A 340 -7.76 -20.50 -3.20
C ALA A 340 -8.73 -19.54 -3.92
N ALA A 341 -8.22 -18.41 -4.41
CA ALA A 341 -8.96 -17.38 -5.15
C ALA A 341 -8.08 -16.77 -6.24
N ASN A 342 -8.65 -15.88 -7.06
CA ASN A 342 -7.90 -15.12 -8.06
C ASN A 342 -7.02 -14.08 -7.34
N ASN A 343 -5.70 -14.29 -7.40
CA ASN A 343 -4.69 -13.42 -6.79
C ASN A 343 -3.59 -13.09 -7.79
N VAL A 344 -3.18 -11.82 -7.80
CA VAL A 344 -1.99 -11.35 -8.51
C VAL A 344 -0.72 -11.65 -7.73
N ASP A 345 -0.79 -11.64 -6.39
CA ASP A 345 0.32 -11.93 -5.48
C ASP A 345 0.05 -13.18 -4.63
N LEU A 346 0.92 -14.19 -4.74
CA LEU A 346 0.77 -15.45 -4.02
C LEU A 346 1.44 -15.46 -2.63
N TYR A 347 2.15 -14.39 -2.27
CA TYR A 347 2.99 -14.30 -1.07
C TYR A 347 2.39 -13.43 0.05
N GLN A 348 1.14 -12.99 -0.12
CA GLN A 348 0.40 -12.20 0.85
C GLN A 348 -0.75 -13.01 1.45
N VAL A 349 -1.15 -12.71 2.69
CA VAL A 349 -2.33 -13.30 3.33
C VAL A 349 -3.50 -12.34 3.19
N ASN A 350 -4.56 -12.77 2.50
CA ASN A 350 -5.78 -11.97 2.31
C ASN A 350 -6.68 -12.12 3.53
N CYS A 351 -6.77 -11.06 4.34
CA CYS A 351 -7.59 -10.95 5.55
C CYS A 351 -7.71 -9.48 5.92
N THR A 352 -8.83 -9.06 6.53
CA THR A 352 -8.81 -7.78 7.26
C THR A 352 -7.84 -7.90 8.45
N TYR A 353 -7.18 -6.80 8.80
CA TYR A 353 -6.24 -6.81 9.93
C TYR A 353 -6.97 -7.04 11.28
N TYR A 354 -8.24 -6.63 11.36
CA TYR A 354 -9.09 -6.86 12.53
C TYR A 354 -9.43 -8.34 12.71
N ASP A 355 -9.83 -9.05 11.64
CA ASP A 355 -10.02 -10.52 11.67
C ASP A 355 -8.71 -11.28 11.88
N ALA A 356 -7.59 -10.77 11.36
CA ALA A 356 -6.28 -11.37 11.60
C ALA A 356 -5.93 -11.40 13.09
N LEU A 357 -6.40 -10.41 13.86
CA LEU A 357 -6.31 -10.35 15.33
C LEU A 357 -7.47 -11.04 16.05
N GLY A 358 -8.34 -11.76 15.33
CA GLY A 358 -9.45 -12.49 15.93
C GLY A 358 -10.62 -11.61 16.38
N LYS A 359 -10.74 -10.40 15.81
CA LYS A 359 -11.74 -9.39 16.19
C LYS A 359 -11.61 -8.95 17.65
N ASP A 360 -10.39 -8.98 18.18
CA ASP A 360 -10.11 -8.52 19.53
C ASP A 360 -9.85 -7.01 19.55
N ASP A 361 -10.77 -6.28 20.15
CA ASP A 361 -10.74 -4.81 20.20
C ASP A 361 -9.47 -4.26 20.88
N PHE A 362 -9.03 -4.89 21.97
CA PHE A 362 -7.82 -4.48 22.69
C PHE A 362 -6.57 -4.69 21.83
N SER A 363 -6.41 -5.88 21.25
CA SER A 363 -5.30 -6.20 20.32
C SER A 363 -5.26 -5.24 19.15
N TYR A 364 -6.43 -4.89 18.60
CA TYR A 364 -6.51 -3.99 17.46
C TYR A 364 -6.06 -2.56 17.81
N LEU A 365 -6.52 -2.03 18.95
CA LEU A 365 -6.07 -0.72 19.44
C LEU A 365 -4.59 -0.73 19.82
N LEU A 366 -4.10 -1.81 20.41
CA LEU A 366 -2.69 -1.97 20.73
C LEU A 366 -1.82 -2.00 19.47
N ALA A 367 -2.25 -2.73 18.43
CA ALA A 367 -1.58 -2.74 17.14
C ALA A 367 -1.52 -1.34 16.49
N ARG A 368 -2.62 -0.58 16.55
CA ARG A 368 -2.69 0.81 16.05
C ARG A 368 -1.85 1.77 16.87
N ALA A 369 -1.79 1.59 18.19
CA ALA A 369 -0.89 2.35 19.05
C ALA A 369 0.58 2.10 18.68
N ILE A 370 0.98 0.84 18.48
CA ILE A 370 2.32 0.50 17.97
C ILE A 370 2.57 1.20 16.62
N GLN A 371 1.64 1.10 15.67
CA GLN A 371 1.76 1.76 14.36
C GLN A 371 1.98 3.28 14.47
N PHE A 372 1.20 3.96 15.31
CA PHE A 372 1.28 5.42 15.44
C PHE A 372 2.52 5.89 16.19
N PHE A 373 3.09 5.04 17.03
CA PHE A 373 4.37 5.28 17.71
C PHE A 373 5.58 4.86 16.89
N SER A 374 5.42 4.02 15.86
CA SER A 374 6.49 3.75 14.90
C SER A 374 6.83 5.02 14.08
N PRO A 375 8.11 5.26 13.76
CA PRO A 375 8.52 6.36 12.90
C PRO A 375 7.93 6.24 11.50
N GLY A 376 7.49 7.38 10.97
CA GLY A 376 6.84 7.52 9.67
C GLY A 376 5.49 8.22 9.75
N ILE A 377 4.87 8.42 8.58
CA ILE A 377 3.53 8.97 8.43
C ILE A 377 2.52 7.81 8.44
N PRO A 378 1.66 7.68 9.47
CA PRO A 378 0.74 6.57 9.56
C PRO A 378 -0.40 6.68 8.56
N GLN A 379 -0.66 5.61 7.83
CA GLN A 379 -1.85 5.46 6.99
C GLN A 379 -2.79 4.41 7.59
N VAL A 380 -4.08 4.72 7.63
CA VAL A 380 -5.14 3.83 8.10
C VAL A 380 -6.04 3.50 6.92
N TYR A 381 -6.15 2.23 6.58
CA TYR A 381 -7.06 1.78 5.53
C TYR A 381 -8.52 1.81 6.00
N TYR A 382 -9.45 2.18 5.11
CA TYR A 382 -10.83 2.47 5.50
C TYR A 382 -11.58 1.29 6.14
N GLY A 383 -11.30 0.05 5.72
CA GLY A 383 -11.86 -1.15 6.36
C GLY A 383 -11.39 -1.26 7.82
N GLY A 384 -10.10 -1.06 8.05
CA GLY A 384 -9.53 -1.04 9.39
C GLY A 384 -10.02 0.11 10.27
N LEU A 385 -10.15 1.32 9.70
CA LEU A 385 -10.70 2.48 10.40
C LEU A 385 -12.02 2.16 11.12
N LEU A 386 -12.85 1.36 10.47
CA LEU A 386 -14.21 1.03 10.92
C LEU A 386 -14.31 -0.34 11.59
N ALA A 387 -13.17 -0.99 11.85
CA ALA A 387 -13.07 -2.37 12.32
C ALA A 387 -14.03 -3.28 11.53
N ALA A 388 -13.88 -3.23 10.21
CA ALA A 388 -14.66 -4.05 9.29
C ALA A 388 -14.19 -5.50 9.32
N ASP A 389 -15.17 -6.39 9.25
CA ASP A 389 -14.92 -7.83 9.18
C ASP A 389 -14.52 -8.25 7.76
N ASN A 390 -13.97 -9.46 7.61
CA ASN A 390 -13.82 -10.12 6.32
C ASN A 390 -15.13 -10.13 5.51
N ASP A 391 -15.09 -9.60 4.28
CA ASP A 391 -16.22 -9.60 3.37
C ASP A 391 -16.30 -10.91 2.57
N MET A 392 -16.83 -11.94 3.23
CA MET A 392 -17.00 -13.26 2.64
C MET A 392 -18.06 -13.29 1.53
N GLU A 393 -19.03 -12.36 1.56
CA GLU A 393 -20.05 -12.25 0.52
C GLU A 393 -19.45 -11.70 -0.77
N LEU A 394 -18.63 -10.64 -0.68
CA LEU A 394 -17.93 -10.08 -1.82
C LEU A 394 -16.92 -11.08 -2.40
N LEU A 395 -16.13 -11.74 -1.55
CA LEU A 395 -15.21 -12.81 -1.99
C LEU A 395 -15.95 -13.90 -2.76
N ALA A 396 -17.10 -14.37 -2.25
CA ALA A 396 -17.87 -15.42 -2.93
C ALA A 396 -18.45 -14.94 -4.27
N LYS A 397 -18.76 -13.64 -4.39
CA LYS A 397 -19.30 -13.04 -5.61
C LYS A 397 -18.24 -12.80 -6.68
N THR A 398 -17.05 -12.32 -6.31
CA THR A 398 -16.01 -11.92 -7.26
C THR A 398 -14.94 -12.98 -7.48
N ASN A 399 -14.76 -13.89 -6.51
CA ASN A 399 -13.66 -14.85 -6.46
C ASN A 399 -12.27 -14.19 -6.51
N VAL A 400 -12.17 -12.90 -6.17
CA VAL A 400 -10.91 -12.17 -6.04
C VAL A 400 -10.49 -12.19 -4.58
N GLY A 401 -9.30 -12.73 -4.30
CA GLY A 401 -8.87 -12.96 -2.91
C GLY A 401 -8.85 -11.68 -2.06
N ARG A 402 -8.29 -10.60 -2.61
CA ARG A 402 -8.16 -9.30 -1.93
C ARG A 402 -9.51 -8.65 -1.59
N ASP A 403 -10.59 -9.00 -2.29
CA ASP A 403 -11.92 -8.44 -2.01
C ASP A 403 -12.46 -8.81 -0.61
N ILE A 404 -11.91 -9.84 0.05
CA ILE A 404 -12.20 -10.11 1.47
C ILE A 404 -11.91 -8.90 2.37
N ASN A 405 -10.98 -8.03 1.96
CA ASN A 405 -10.57 -6.82 2.67
C ASN A 405 -10.95 -5.55 1.89
N ARG A 406 -11.91 -5.59 0.96
CA ARG A 406 -12.34 -4.40 0.19
C ARG A 406 -13.85 -4.19 0.24
N PRO A 407 -14.47 -4.14 1.44
CA PRO A 407 -15.91 -4.07 1.60
C PRO A 407 -16.49 -2.75 1.06
N TYR A 408 -17.74 -2.76 0.63
CA TYR A 408 -18.49 -1.55 0.27
C TYR A 408 -19.25 -1.03 1.50
N LEU A 409 -18.86 0.14 2.01
CA LEU A 409 -19.39 0.71 3.26
C LEU A 409 -20.19 1.97 2.97
N SER A 410 -21.52 1.85 2.97
CA SER A 410 -22.43 2.99 2.76
C SER A 410 -22.30 4.06 3.84
N THR A 411 -22.76 5.29 3.58
CA THR A 411 -22.79 6.36 4.61
C THR A 411 -23.45 5.88 5.91
N LYS A 412 -24.57 5.14 5.79
CA LYS A 412 -25.27 4.56 6.94
C LYS A 412 -24.39 3.56 7.71
N THR A 413 -23.67 2.71 7.00
CA THR A 413 -22.74 1.73 7.60
C THR A 413 -21.62 2.44 8.35
N VAL A 414 -21.10 3.55 7.80
CA VAL A 414 -20.09 4.39 8.47
C VAL A 414 -20.66 4.98 9.75
N GLU A 415 -21.85 5.61 9.70
CA GLU A 415 -22.53 6.19 10.86
C GLU A 415 -22.79 5.16 11.98
N GLU A 416 -23.09 3.90 11.62
CA GLU A 416 -23.23 2.82 12.60
C GLU A 416 -21.87 2.35 13.15
N ALA A 417 -20.84 2.27 12.29
CA ALA A 417 -19.53 1.77 12.68
C ALA A 417 -18.77 2.74 13.59
N VAL A 418 -18.91 4.06 13.40
CA VAL A 418 -18.27 5.07 14.26
C VAL A 418 -18.77 5.03 15.71
N GLU A 419 -19.89 4.36 15.97
CA GLU A 419 -20.40 4.17 17.33
C GLU A 419 -19.74 3.01 18.08
N LYS A 420 -19.04 2.09 17.39
CA LYS A 420 -18.33 0.95 18.00
C LYS A 420 -17.25 1.44 18.98
N PRO A 421 -17.10 0.81 20.16
CA PRO A 421 -16.05 1.18 21.12
C PRO A 421 -14.64 1.19 20.54
N VAL A 422 -14.25 0.14 19.80
CA VAL A 422 -12.95 0.05 19.11
C VAL A 422 -12.72 1.19 18.12
N VAL A 423 -13.75 1.63 17.38
CA VAL A 423 -13.62 2.71 16.40
C VAL A 423 -13.46 4.06 17.11
N LYS A 424 -14.23 4.30 18.19
CA LYS A 424 -14.05 5.47 19.05
C LYS A 424 -12.66 5.52 19.67
N GLY A 425 -12.18 4.38 20.19
CA GLY A 425 -10.83 4.25 20.72
C GLY A 425 -9.76 4.56 19.68
N LEU A 426 -9.92 4.07 18.44
CA LEU A 426 -9.02 4.39 17.35
C LEU A 426 -9.05 5.88 16.99
N PHE A 427 -10.22 6.53 17.00
CA PHE A 427 -10.33 7.97 16.75
C PHE A 427 -9.59 8.79 17.80
N GLU A 428 -9.62 8.39 19.07
CA GLU A 428 -8.82 9.04 20.12
C GLU A 428 -7.31 8.85 19.91
N LEU A 429 -6.87 7.65 19.49
CA LEU A 429 -5.46 7.42 19.11
C LEU A 429 -5.04 8.28 17.92
N ILE A 430 -5.88 8.42 16.90
CA ILE A 430 -5.64 9.27 15.73
C ILE A 430 -5.49 10.73 16.16
N LYS A 431 -6.41 11.22 17.00
CA LYS A 431 -6.34 12.59 17.53
C LYS A 431 -5.07 12.80 18.35
N LEU A 432 -4.67 11.84 19.17
CA LEU A 432 -3.42 11.91 19.93
C LEU A 432 -2.21 12.03 18.99
N ARG A 433 -2.14 11.16 17.97
CA ARG A 433 -1.03 11.14 17.00
C ARG A 433 -0.95 12.41 16.16
N ASN A 434 -2.08 13.03 15.87
CA ASN A 434 -2.16 14.26 15.07
C ASN A 434 -1.84 15.55 15.84
N HIS A 435 -2.02 15.57 17.16
CA HIS A 435 -1.93 16.79 17.96
C HIS A 435 -0.71 16.85 18.88
N SER A 436 -0.17 15.71 19.31
CA SER A 436 1.01 15.74 20.18
C SER A 436 2.25 16.17 19.39
N ASN A 437 2.92 17.22 19.87
CA ASN A 437 4.12 17.75 19.25
C ASN A 437 5.34 16.83 19.45
N ALA A 438 5.27 15.85 20.37
CA ALA A 438 6.32 14.85 20.60
C ALA A 438 6.68 14.08 19.31
N PHE A 439 5.69 13.75 18.48
CA PHE A 439 5.88 13.00 17.22
C PHE A 439 6.63 13.79 16.12
N ASN A 440 7.04 15.03 16.38
CA ASN A 440 7.92 15.82 15.51
C ASN A 440 9.39 15.81 15.97
N GLY A 441 9.73 14.98 16.96
CA GLY A 441 11.06 14.92 17.56
C GLY A 441 11.82 13.64 17.28
N ASP A 442 12.64 13.23 18.25
CA ASP A 442 13.50 12.05 18.15
C ASP A 442 12.77 10.80 18.66
N PHE A 443 12.90 9.71 17.90
CA PHE A 443 12.33 8.41 18.24
C PHE A 443 13.38 7.47 18.87
N SER A 444 12.96 6.69 19.86
CA SER A 444 13.74 5.61 20.47
C SER A 444 12.87 4.39 20.78
N VAL A 445 13.48 3.20 20.73
CA VAL A 445 12.85 1.91 21.02
C VAL A 445 13.73 1.08 21.94
N SER A 446 13.12 0.38 22.90
CA SER A 446 13.78 -0.62 23.74
C SER A 446 12.84 -1.79 24.02
N TYR A 447 13.39 -3.00 24.12
CA TYR A 447 12.69 -4.19 24.58
C TYR A 447 13.57 -4.93 25.57
N GLU A 448 13.26 -4.82 26.86
CA GLU A 448 14.04 -5.37 27.96
C GLU A 448 13.09 -6.01 28.98
N GLU A 449 13.43 -7.18 29.51
CA GLU A 449 12.63 -7.88 30.53
C GLU A 449 11.12 -7.99 30.19
N SER A 450 10.80 -8.26 28.92
CA SER A 450 9.43 -8.33 28.38
C SER A 450 8.65 -6.99 28.37
N LEU A 451 9.31 -5.86 28.58
CA LEU A 451 8.74 -4.52 28.44
C LEU A 451 9.18 -3.87 27.13
N LEU A 452 8.25 -3.68 26.20
CA LEU A 452 8.47 -2.89 24.98
C LEU A 452 8.17 -1.42 25.28
N THR A 453 9.12 -0.53 24.98
CA THR A 453 8.94 0.93 25.09
C THR A 453 9.22 1.60 23.75
N LEU A 454 8.24 2.36 23.25
CA LEU A 454 8.36 3.24 22.09
C LEU A 454 8.25 4.69 22.57
N ASN A 455 9.28 5.51 22.34
CA ASN A 455 9.36 6.85 22.92
C ASN A 455 9.68 7.91 21.87
N TRP A 456 8.94 9.01 21.92
CA TRP A 456 9.17 10.23 21.16
C TRP A 456 9.44 11.40 22.10
N GLU A 457 10.45 12.20 21.78
CA GLU A 457 10.78 13.42 22.54
C GLU A 457 11.02 14.61 21.62
N ASN A 458 10.34 15.72 21.87
CA ASN A 458 10.52 16.97 21.12
C ASN A 458 10.48 18.19 22.06
N GLN A 459 11.62 18.83 22.27
CA GLN A 459 11.72 20.13 22.96
C GLN A 459 10.96 20.22 24.31
N GLY A 460 10.94 19.13 25.08
CA GLY A 460 10.28 19.05 26.39
C GLY A 460 8.92 18.35 26.39
N ASP A 461 8.31 18.17 25.21
CA ASP A 461 7.17 17.30 24.99
C ASP A 461 7.63 15.85 24.81
N SER A 462 6.87 14.88 25.30
CA SER A 462 7.16 13.45 25.09
C SER A 462 5.90 12.62 24.93
N ALA A 463 5.96 11.60 24.10
CA ALA A 463 4.94 10.56 24.01
C ALA A 463 5.63 9.21 24.14
N ARG A 464 5.21 8.40 25.12
CA ARG A 464 5.79 7.08 25.39
C ARG A 464 4.72 6.01 25.47
N LEU A 465 4.83 4.97 24.66
CA LEU A 465 4.02 3.76 24.72
C LEU A 465 4.83 2.68 25.43
N GLU A 466 4.29 2.13 26.51
CA GLU A 466 4.84 0.98 27.26
C GLU A 466 3.89 -0.21 27.13
N ILE A 467 4.42 -1.39 26.84
CA ILE A 467 3.67 -2.65 26.69
C ILE A 467 4.39 -3.74 27.48
N ASP A 468 3.73 -4.27 28.50
CA ASP A 468 4.27 -5.29 29.39
C ASP A 468 3.76 -6.70 29.00
N PHE A 469 4.67 -7.53 28.48
CA PHE A 469 4.43 -8.92 28.08
C PHE A 469 4.78 -9.95 29.16
N THR A 470 4.96 -9.55 30.43
CA THR A 470 5.31 -10.49 31.53
C THR A 470 4.14 -11.40 31.95
N THR A 471 2.91 -11.02 31.62
CA THR A 471 1.71 -11.80 31.89
C THR A 471 1.56 -12.97 30.92
N THR A 472 1.11 -14.14 31.41
CA THR A 472 0.74 -15.27 30.55
C THR A 472 -0.68 -15.17 30.00
N ASP A 473 -1.50 -14.27 30.54
CA ASP A 473 -2.85 -13.97 30.03
C ASP A 473 -2.78 -12.69 29.19
N PHE A 474 -3.02 -12.82 27.89
CA PHE A 474 -2.99 -11.69 26.96
C PHE A 474 -4.05 -10.63 27.32
N ASN A 475 -5.18 -11.03 27.89
CA ASN A 475 -6.21 -10.09 28.34
C ASN A 475 -5.78 -9.25 29.55
N ALA A 476 -4.63 -9.60 30.16
CA ALA A 476 -4.04 -8.87 31.27
C ALA A 476 -2.78 -8.09 30.87
N VAL A 477 -2.43 -8.02 29.57
CA VAL A 477 -1.32 -7.19 29.07
C VAL A 477 -1.62 -5.74 29.45
N ASP A 478 -0.75 -5.13 30.25
CA ASP A 478 -0.85 -3.71 30.57
C ASP A 478 -0.14 -2.93 29.47
N ALA A 479 -0.88 -2.06 28.80
CA ALA A 479 -0.36 -1.16 27.78
C ALA A 479 -0.82 0.26 28.09
N ALA A 480 0.13 1.18 28.19
CA ALA A 480 -0.13 2.56 28.58
C ALA A 480 0.63 3.55 27.71
N ILE A 481 -0.04 4.65 27.38
CA ILE A 481 0.53 5.80 26.70
C ILE A 481 0.72 6.91 27.73
N HIS A 482 1.95 7.36 27.90
CA HIS A 482 2.33 8.50 28.72
C HIS A 482 2.61 9.70 27.82
N ILE A 483 1.84 10.77 27.99
CA ILE A 483 2.02 12.02 27.25
C ILE A 483 2.49 13.11 28.21
N LYS A 484 3.44 13.89 27.75
CA LYS A 484 3.88 15.14 28.36
C LYS A 484 3.80 16.24 27.31
N ASP A 485 2.97 17.25 27.56
CA ASP A 485 2.87 18.47 26.75
C ASP A 485 3.27 19.67 27.61
N GLY A 486 4.53 20.09 27.50
CA GLY A 486 5.18 21.04 28.40
C GLY A 486 5.19 20.55 29.85
N GLU A 487 4.42 21.21 30.72
CA GLU A 487 4.31 20.87 32.14
C GLU A 487 3.16 19.90 32.46
N LYS A 488 2.28 19.60 31.49
CA LYS A 488 1.14 18.71 31.69
C LYS A 488 1.55 17.28 31.36
N THR A 489 1.26 16.37 32.28
CA THR A 489 1.45 14.92 32.08
C THR A 489 0.12 14.19 32.18
N SER A 490 -0.12 13.23 31.30
CA SER A 490 -1.27 12.33 31.34
C SER A 490 -0.86 10.91 30.99
N THR A 491 -1.57 9.94 31.55
CA THR A 491 -1.45 8.52 31.20
C THR A 491 -2.80 8.04 30.70
N LEU A 492 -2.79 7.30 29.61
CA LEU A 492 -3.95 6.66 29.00
C LEU A 492 -3.65 5.17 28.89
N LYS A 493 -4.44 4.31 29.53
CA LYS A 493 -4.34 2.86 29.29
C LYS A 493 -5.08 2.51 28.01
N ILE A 494 -4.53 1.59 27.21
CA ILE A 494 -5.18 1.15 25.96
C ILE A 494 -6.56 0.53 26.23
N SER A 495 -6.75 -0.16 27.37
CA SER A 495 -8.04 -0.69 27.77
C SER A 495 -9.10 0.37 28.09
N GLU A 496 -8.69 1.57 28.52
CA GLU A 496 -9.62 2.68 28.81
C GLU A 496 -10.22 3.29 27.53
N LEU A 497 -9.64 3.02 26.36
CA LEU A 497 -10.18 3.45 25.06
C LEU A 497 -11.48 2.72 24.67
N LEU A 498 -11.81 1.61 25.33
CA LEU A 498 -12.99 0.80 25.03
C LEU A 498 -14.23 1.17 25.86
N GLY A 499 -14.13 2.17 26.74
CA GLY A 499 -15.25 2.69 27.54
C GLY A 499 -15.36 2.09 28.93
#